data_AF-A0A2X4U8U0-F1
#
_entry.id   AF-A0A2X4U8U0-F1
#
_cell.length_a   1.000
_cell.length_b   1.000
_cell.length_c   1.000
_cell.angle_alpha   90.00
_cell.angle_beta   90.00
_cell.angle_gamma   90.00
#
_symmetry.space_group_name_H-M   'P 1'
#
loop_
_entity.id
_entity.type
_entity.pdbx_description
1 polymer ?
#
loop_
_entity_poly.entity_id
_entity_poly.type
_entity_poly.pdbx_seq_one_letter_code
_entity_poly.pdbx_strand_id
1 'polypeptide(L)'
;MRVEYLVTIEITNSFCKTKKSFLNFIQSDSEINIVGKKINYKSDVFGIEITEENSPSEKNKIFHIKLSNENDEKVNEFTNLLKVLRNLLHMASKNNIQTLWDDIGFNYSLKCYPIIHEIENMMRKLITKFMLTNVGVGWVETAIPEELKKSKELNHR
;
A
#
# COMPACT_ATOMS: atom_id res chain seq x y z
N MET A 1 1.56 -10.20 9.93
CA MET A 1 1.54 -9.04 9.00
C MET A 1 1.68 -7.73 9.76
N ARG A 2 2.40 -6.77 9.20
CA ARG A 2 2.67 -5.46 9.80
C ARG A 2 2.43 -4.33 8.78
N VAL A 3 1.91 -3.22 9.26
CA VAL A 3 1.80 -1.96 8.49
C VAL A 3 2.24 -0.80 9.36
N GLU A 4 3.02 0.11 8.79
CA GLU A 4 3.58 1.27 9.49
C GLU A 4 3.29 2.58 8.76
N TYR A 5 2.81 3.58 9.51
CA TYR A 5 2.51 4.92 9.01
C TYR A 5 3.29 5.97 9.77
N LEU A 6 3.79 6.97 9.04
CA LEU A 6 4.30 8.21 9.60
C LEU A 6 3.32 9.34 9.25
N VAL A 7 2.76 9.98 10.27
CA VAL A 7 1.72 10.99 10.11
C VAL A 7 2.23 12.32 10.64
N THR A 8 2.19 13.35 9.80
CA THR A 8 2.58 14.70 10.19
C THR A 8 1.34 15.58 10.35
N ILE A 9 1.14 16.15 11.53
CA ILE A 9 -0.01 16.98 11.87
C ILE A 9 0.47 18.41 12.15
N GLU A 10 -0.13 19.37 11.45
CA GLU A 10 0.12 20.80 11.67
C GLU A 10 -0.60 21.27 12.95
N ILE A 11 0.15 21.80 13.90
CA ILE A 11 -0.34 22.35 15.16
C ILE A 11 -0.88 23.75 14.92
N THR A 12 -2.08 23.84 14.36
CA THR A 12 -2.79 25.12 14.20
C THR A 12 -3.63 25.47 15.44
N ASN A 13 -4.15 24.45 16.14
CA ASN A 13 -5.04 24.56 17.32
C ASN A 13 -4.69 23.49 18.38
N SER A 14 -5.50 23.34 19.44
CA SER A 14 -5.37 22.28 20.47
C SER A 14 -5.53 20.85 19.93
N PHE A 15 -5.95 20.70 18.68
CA PHE A 15 -6.17 19.42 18.00
C PHE A 15 -4.89 18.57 17.90
N CYS A 16 -4.94 17.34 18.40
CA CYS A 16 -3.87 16.33 18.31
C CYS A 16 -2.47 16.78 18.81
N LYS A 17 -2.40 17.73 19.76
CA LYS A 17 -1.13 18.20 20.35
C LYS A 17 -0.37 17.14 21.16
N THR A 18 -1.08 16.11 21.64
CA THR A 18 -0.52 15.05 22.50
C THR A 18 -0.97 13.69 21.99
N LYS A 19 -0.19 12.64 22.29
CA LYS A 19 -0.57 11.24 22.05
C LYS A 19 -1.95 10.91 22.61
N LYS A 20 -2.33 11.45 23.77
CA LYS A 20 -3.67 11.25 24.34
C LYS A 20 -4.76 11.86 23.47
N SER A 21 -4.58 13.10 23.02
CA SER A 21 -5.54 13.74 22.10
C SER A 21 -5.63 13.00 20.77
N PHE A 22 -4.50 12.50 20.26
CA PHE A 22 -4.44 11.74 19.02
C PHE A 22 -5.13 10.38 19.13
N LEU A 23 -4.91 9.65 20.23
CA LEU A 23 -5.62 8.41 20.54
C LEU A 23 -7.13 8.62 20.68
N ASN A 24 -7.56 9.70 21.33
CA ASN A 24 -8.98 10.04 21.45
C ASN A 24 -9.59 10.36 20.08
N PHE A 25 -8.83 11.02 19.19
CA PHE A 25 -9.28 11.29 17.83
C PHE A 25 -9.48 9.99 17.03
N ILE A 26 -8.53 9.06 17.08
CA ILE A 26 -8.68 7.76 16.39
C ILE A 26 -9.91 7.00 16.91
N GLN A 27 -10.17 7.06 18.22
CA GLN A 27 -11.34 6.45 18.88
C GLN A 27 -12.62 7.29 18.77
N SER A 28 -12.63 8.36 17.97
CA SER A 28 -13.88 9.05 17.64
C SER A 28 -14.76 8.24 16.68
N ASP A 29 -14.16 7.28 15.98
CA ASP A 29 -14.88 6.25 15.23
C ASP A 29 -15.42 5.18 16.19
N SER A 30 -16.74 4.96 16.17
CA SER A 30 -17.42 4.03 17.07
C SER A 30 -17.01 2.57 16.88
N GLU A 31 -16.43 2.19 15.74
CA GLU A 31 -15.97 0.84 15.48
C GLU A 31 -14.56 0.58 16.03
N ILE A 32 -13.85 1.62 16.49
CA ILE A 32 -12.46 1.55 16.94
C ILE A 32 -12.35 1.81 18.44
N ASN A 33 -11.77 0.87 19.17
CA ASN A 33 -11.43 1.04 20.58
C ASN A 33 -9.99 0.60 20.84
N ILE A 34 -9.18 1.47 21.45
CA ILE A 34 -7.76 1.21 21.71
C ILE A 34 -7.54 1.01 23.21
N VAL A 35 -7.10 -0.19 23.58
CA VAL A 35 -6.82 -0.56 24.97
C VAL A 35 -5.38 -1.05 25.07
N GLY A 36 -4.52 -0.22 25.66
CA GLY A 36 -3.09 -0.54 25.80
C GLY A 36 -2.38 -0.62 24.44
N LYS A 37 -1.81 -1.79 24.12
CA LYS A 37 -1.15 -2.08 22.83
C LYS A 37 -2.06 -2.83 21.84
N LYS A 38 -3.37 -2.82 22.08
CA LYS A 38 -4.37 -3.52 21.25
C LYS A 38 -5.39 -2.55 20.71
N ILE A 39 -5.79 -2.75 19.46
CA ILE A 39 -6.89 -2.07 18.80
C ILE A 39 -7.98 -3.09 18.51
N ASN A 40 -9.16 -2.86 19.07
CA ASN A 40 -10.36 -3.61 18.80
C ASN A 40 -11.07 -2.94 17.63
N TYR A 41 -11.33 -3.70 16.57
CA TYR A 41 -12.09 -3.26 15.42
C TYR A 41 -13.21 -4.25 15.17
N LYS A 42 -14.46 -3.82 15.38
CA LYS A 42 -15.64 -4.70 15.39
C LYS A 42 -15.45 -5.87 16.38
N SER A 43 -15.35 -7.09 15.88
CA SER A 43 -15.22 -8.32 16.68
C SER A 43 -13.77 -8.80 16.79
N ASP A 44 -12.83 -8.17 16.08
CA ASP A 44 -11.45 -8.61 15.94
C ASP A 44 -10.49 -7.69 16.70
N VAL A 45 -9.35 -8.27 17.10
CA VAL A 45 -8.34 -7.58 17.91
C VAL A 45 -7.00 -7.65 17.20
N PHE A 46 -6.36 -6.50 17.04
CA PHE A 46 -5.06 -6.36 16.40
C PHE A 46 -4.07 -5.64 17.32
N GLY A 47 -2.78 -5.75 17.02
CA GLY A 47 -1.74 -5.00 17.72
C GLY A 47 -1.65 -3.57 17.21
N ILE A 48 -1.47 -2.62 18.12
CA ILE A 48 -1.20 -1.21 17.78
C ILE A 48 -0.14 -0.63 18.71
N GLU A 49 0.78 0.13 18.14
CA GLU A 49 1.75 0.94 18.87
C GLU A 49 1.82 2.33 18.22
N ILE A 50 1.72 3.37 19.05
CA ILE A 50 1.81 4.77 18.61
C ILE A 50 2.91 5.47 19.40
N THR A 51 3.88 6.04 18.70
CA THR A 51 4.98 6.81 19.28
C THR A 51 4.99 8.23 18.72
N GLU A 52 5.34 9.19 19.58
CA GLU A 52 5.60 10.56 19.15
C GLU A 52 7.05 10.66 18.69
N GLU A 53 7.27 11.24 17.52
CA GLU A 53 8.61 11.54 17.01
C GLU A 53 8.92 13.03 17.10
N ASN A 54 10.21 13.34 17.18
CA ASN A 54 10.68 14.71 17.18
C ASN A 54 10.46 15.32 15.79
N SER A 55 9.78 16.46 15.75
CA SER A 55 9.67 17.27 14.55
C SER A 55 10.77 18.34 14.57
N PRO A 56 11.45 18.59 13.44
CA PRO A 56 12.40 19.72 13.33
C PRO A 56 11.71 21.10 13.44
N SER A 57 10.38 21.14 13.33
CA SER A 57 9.57 22.35 13.49
C SER A 57 8.55 22.17 14.61
N GLU A 58 8.50 23.12 15.55
CA GLU A 58 7.48 23.15 16.61
C GLU A 58 6.05 23.29 16.07
N LYS A 59 5.90 23.68 14.80
CA LYS A 59 4.59 23.79 14.13
C LYS A 59 3.99 22.44 13.75
N ASN A 60 4.78 21.38 13.75
CA ASN A 60 4.33 20.05 13.33
C ASN A 60 4.56 19.02 14.44
N LYS A 61 3.64 18.07 14.56
CA LYS A 61 3.80 16.85 15.36
C LYS A 61 3.87 15.65 14.43
N ILE A 62 4.79 14.74 14.73
CA ILE A 62 4.95 13.50 13.97
C ILE A 62 4.54 12.33 14.86
N PHE A 63 3.66 11.48 14.34
CA PHE A 63 3.24 10.24 14.97
C PHE A 63 3.66 9.07 14.10
N HIS A 64 4.38 8.12 14.70
CA HIS A 64 4.65 6.82 14.08
C HIS A 64 3.66 5.80 14.63
N ILE A 65 2.93 5.17 13.72
CA ILE A 65 1.87 4.21 14.02
C ILE A 65 2.29 2.87 13.43
N LYS A 66 2.35 1.85 14.28
CA LYS A 66 2.61 0.46 13.89
C LYS A 66 1.38 -0.36 14.19
N LEU A 67 0.89 -1.09 13.19
CA LEU A 67 -0.18 -2.06 13.34
C LEU A 67 0.34 -3.46 13.01
N SER A 68 -0.11 -4.44 13.78
CA SER A 68 0.21 -5.84 13.54
C SER A 68 -1.03 -6.72 13.57
N ASN A 69 -1.08 -7.67 12.65
CA ASN A 69 -2.02 -8.77 12.63
C ASN A 69 -1.23 -10.09 12.70
N GLU A 70 -1.49 -10.89 13.73
CA GLU A 70 -0.85 -12.19 13.93
C GLU A 70 -1.67 -13.34 13.32
N ASN A 71 -2.93 -13.09 12.93
CA ASN A 71 -3.82 -14.09 12.36
C ASN A 71 -4.05 -13.84 10.85
N ASP A 72 -3.42 -14.65 10.00
CA ASP A 72 -3.54 -14.55 8.55
C ASP A 72 -4.96 -14.80 8.01
N GLU A 73 -5.85 -15.44 8.76
CA GLU A 73 -7.26 -15.59 8.36
C GLU A 73 -8.02 -14.26 8.42
N LYS A 74 -7.51 -13.30 9.21
CA LYS A 74 -8.13 -11.98 9.45
C LYS A 74 -7.55 -10.86 8.58
N VAL A 75 -6.88 -11.21 7.48
CA VAL A 75 -6.30 -10.24 6.53
C VAL A 75 -7.34 -9.24 6.04
N ASN A 76 -8.58 -9.68 5.76
CA ASN A 76 -9.62 -8.83 5.20
C ASN A 76 -10.10 -7.79 6.21
N GLU A 77 -10.36 -8.20 7.44
CA GLU A 77 -10.78 -7.36 8.53
C GLU A 77 -9.67 -6.39 8.92
N PHE A 78 -8.42 -6.86 8.95
CA PHE A 78 -7.25 -6.01 9.15
C PHE A 78 -7.11 -4.96 8.03
N THR A 79 -7.32 -5.35 6.77
CA THR A 79 -7.31 -4.42 5.62
C THR A 79 -8.40 -3.36 5.75
N ASN A 80 -9.59 -3.74 6.24
CA ASN A 80 -10.69 -2.80 6.47
C ASN A 80 -10.38 -1.82 7.60
N LEU A 81 -9.82 -2.30 8.72
CA LEU A 81 -9.30 -1.43 9.78
C LEU A 81 -8.30 -0.42 9.23
N LEU A 82 -7.32 -0.86 8.43
CA LEU A 82 -6.32 0.03 7.85
C LEU A 82 -6.94 1.10 6.94
N LYS A 83 -8.00 0.77 6.18
CA LYS A 83 -8.74 1.75 5.37
C LYS A 83 -9.44 2.80 6.24
N VAL A 84 -10.17 2.37 7.27
CA VAL A 84 -10.86 3.28 8.20
C VAL A 84 -9.85 4.18 8.91
N LEU A 85 -8.79 3.59 9.47
CA LEU A 85 -7.72 4.33 10.12
C LEU A 85 -7.07 5.33 9.17
N ARG A 86 -6.72 4.92 7.94
CA ARG A 86 -6.12 5.82 6.94
C ARG A 86 -7.03 7.02 6.64
N ASN A 87 -8.35 6.81 6.53
CA ASN A 87 -9.30 7.91 6.34
C ASN A 87 -9.30 8.90 7.52
N LEU A 88 -9.31 8.41 8.76
CA LEU A 88 -9.20 9.26 9.96
C LEU A 88 -7.88 10.05 9.95
N LEU A 89 -6.78 9.38 9.65
CA LEU A 89 -5.46 10.00 9.57
C LEU A 89 -5.40 11.08 8.47
N HIS A 90 -6.11 10.89 7.35
CA HIS A 90 -6.16 11.87 6.26
C HIS A 90 -6.88 13.14 6.71
N MET A 91 -7.96 13.00 7.47
CA MET A 91 -8.69 14.12 8.07
C MET A 91 -7.80 14.90 9.06
N ALA A 92 -7.03 14.20 9.89
CA ALA A 92 -6.16 14.85 10.88
C ALA A 92 -4.92 15.53 10.27
N SER A 93 -4.35 14.96 9.20
CA SER A 93 -3.06 15.37 8.64
C SER A 93 -3.15 16.21 7.36
N LYS A 94 -4.36 16.54 6.88
CA LYS A 94 -4.58 17.17 5.56
C LYS A 94 -3.85 16.39 4.45
N ASN A 95 -3.97 15.07 4.47
CA ASN A 95 -3.32 14.12 3.55
C ASN A 95 -1.80 13.97 3.68
N ASN A 96 -1.18 14.40 4.78
CA ASN A 96 0.24 14.19 5.01
C ASN A 96 0.53 12.88 5.79
N ILE A 97 0.29 11.75 5.12
CA ILE A 97 0.57 10.41 5.62
C ILE A 97 1.57 9.73 4.70
N GLN A 98 2.62 9.16 5.28
CA GLN A 98 3.58 8.32 4.58
C GLN A 98 3.45 6.88 5.05
N THR A 99 3.45 5.93 4.11
CA THR A 99 3.50 4.50 4.44
C THR A 99 4.97 4.07 4.48
N LEU A 100 5.43 3.65 5.66
CA LEU A 100 6.82 3.21 5.87
C LEU A 100 6.99 1.71 5.60
N TRP A 101 5.93 0.93 5.87
CA TRP A 101 5.94 -0.52 5.70
C TRP A 101 4.52 -1.02 5.38
N ASP A 102 4.37 -1.94 4.43
CA ASP A 102 3.09 -2.51 4.03
C ASP A 102 3.20 -4.00 3.64
N ASP A 103 2.96 -4.90 4.61
CA ASP A 103 2.90 -6.34 4.34
C ASP A 103 1.62 -6.75 3.59
N ILE A 104 0.56 -5.93 3.61
CA ILE A 104 -0.70 -6.25 2.93
C ILE A 104 -0.50 -6.20 1.43
N GLY A 105 0.15 -5.13 0.93
CA GLY A 105 0.53 -5.01 -0.47
C GLY A 105 1.43 -6.16 -0.93
N PHE A 106 2.39 -6.56 -0.09
CA PHE A 106 3.27 -7.68 -0.38
C PHE A 106 2.53 -9.03 -0.45
N ASN A 107 1.67 -9.31 0.53
CA ASN A 107 0.86 -10.54 0.57
C ASN A 107 -0.04 -10.68 -0.67
N TYR A 108 -0.73 -9.60 -1.07
CA TYR A 108 -1.54 -9.63 -2.29
C TYR A 108 -0.68 -9.73 -3.54
N SER A 109 0.51 -9.13 -3.57
CA SER A 109 1.45 -9.27 -4.69
C SER A 109 1.84 -10.73 -4.90
N LEU A 110 2.16 -11.46 -3.83
CA LEU A 110 2.48 -12.90 -3.91
C LEU A 110 1.31 -13.74 -4.47
N LYS A 111 0.07 -13.40 -4.09
CA LYS A 111 -1.14 -14.09 -4.57
C LYS A 111 -1.48 -13.74 -6.02
N CYS A 112 -1.27 -12.49 -6.43
CA CYS A 112 -1.66 -11.99 -7.74
C CYS A 112 -0.63 -12.33 -8.84
N TYR A 113 0.67 -12.41 -8.50
CA TYR A 113 1.72 -12.61 -9.51
C TYR A 113 1.56 -13.89 -10.34
N PRO A 114 1.17 -15.05 -9.77
CA PRO A 114 0.88 -16.25 -10.57
C PRO A 114 -0.24 -16.02 -11.60
N ILE A 115 -1.30 -15.32 -11.21
CA ILE A 115 -2.44 -15.01 -12.09
C ILE A 115 -2.00 -14.05 -13.21
N ILE A 116 -1.23 -13.03 -12.87
CA ILE A 116 -0.63 -12.10 -13.86
C ILE A 116 0.23 -12.88 -14.85
N HIS A 117 1.07 -13.80 -14.36
CA HIS A 117 1.93 -14.61 -15.20
C HIS A 117 1.14 -15.51 -16.18
N GLU A 118 0.03 -16.10 -15.73
CA GLU A 118 -0.88 -16.85 -16.60
C GLU A 118 -1.47 -15.96 -17.70
N ILE A 119 -1.94 -14.77 -17.35
CA ILE A 119 -2.47 -13.80 -18.30
C ILE A 119 -1.39 -13.38 -19.32
N GLU A 120 -0.16 -13.13 -18.87
CA GLU A 120 0.96 -12.83 -19.76
C GLU A 120 1.24 -13.97 -20.75
N ASN A 121 1.21 -15.21 -20.28
CA ASN A 121 1.39 -16.39 -21.14
C ASN A 121 0.25 -16.52 -22.17
N MET A 122 -0.99 -16.24 -21.77
CA MET A 122 -2.15 -16.23 -22.67
C MET A 122 -2.03 -15.13 -23.72
N MET A 123 -1.66 -13.91 -23.32
CA MET A 123 -1.43 -12.80 -24.25
C MET A 123 -0.30 -13.12 -25.23
N ARG A 124 0.83 -13.66 -24.75
CA ARG A 124 1.95 -14.08 -25.60
C ARG A 124 1.49 -15.11 -26.64
N LYS A 125 0.75 -16.13 -26.21
CA LYS A 125 0.17 -17.14 -27.11
C LYS A 125 -0.73 -16.51 -28.17
N LEU A 126 -1.63 -15.60 -27.77
CA LEU A 126 -2.58 -14.95 -28.68
C LEU A 126 -1.85 -14.08 -29.72
N ILE A 127 -0.97 -13.18 -29.26
CA ILE A 127 -0.21 -12.26 -30.11
C ILE A 127 0.65 -13.05 -31.09
N THR A 128 1.42 -14.04 -30.60
CA THR A 128 2.27 -14.86 -31.47
C THR A 128 1.46 -15.61 -32.52
N LYS A 129 0.33 -16.23 -32.14
CA LYS A 129 -0.53 -16.93 -33.09
C LYS A 129 -1.10 -15.97 -34.12
N PHE A 130 -1.66 -14.83 -33.69
CA PHE A 130 -2.21 -13.81 -34.59
C PHE A 130 -1.17 -13.34 -35.60
N MET A 131 0.02 -12.98 -35.13
CA MET A 131 1.08 -12.50 -36.00
C MET A 131 1.52 -13.56 -37.03
N LEU A 132 1.70 -14.82 -36.60
CA LEU A 132 2.13 -15.88 -37.51
C LEU A 132 1.04 -16.32 -38.49
N THR A 133 -0.21 -16.44 -38.06
CA THR A 133 -1.29 -16.98 -38.92
C THR A 133 -1.94 -15.93 -39.80
N ASN A 134 -2.05 -14.68 -39.33
CA ASN A 134 -2.80 -13.65 -40.04
C ASN A 134 -1.92 -12.60 -40.70
N VAL A 135 -0.73 -12.31 -40.15
CA VAL A 135 0.22 -11.36 -40.72
C VAL A 135 1.30 -12.07 -41.56
N GLY A 136 1.67 -13.29 -41.17
CA GLY A 136 2.61 -14.14 -41.90
C GLY A 136 4.06 -14.01 -41.41
N VAL A 137 4.86 -15.06 -41.56
CA VAL A 137 6.16 -15.27 -40.87
C VAL A 137 7.18 -14.13 -41.05
N GLY A 138 7.13 -13.38 -42.15
CA GLY A 138 8.01 -12.23 -42.44
C GLY A 138 7.62 -10.90 -41.77
N TRP A 139 6.58 -10.88 -40.94
CA TRP A 139 6.07 -9.65 -40.30
C TRP A 139 7.08 -8.94 -39.40
N VAL A 140 8.00 -9.69 -38.79
CA VAL A 140 9.04 -9.18 -37.89
C VAL A 140 9.98 -8.21 -38.63
N GLU A 141 10.20 -8.44 -39.92
CA GLU A 141 11.13 -7.67 -40.75
C GLU A 141 10.50 -6.38 -41.29
N THR A 142 9.19 -6.37 -41.50
CA THR A 142 8.44 -5.24 -42.10
C THR A 142 7.71 -4.36 -41.09
N ALA A 143 7.30 -4.90 -39.94
CA ALA A 143 6.44 -4.20 -38.97
C ALA A 143 7.17 -3.65 -37.73
N ILE A 144 8.42 -4.07 -37.47
CA ILE A 144 9.21 -3.50 -36.36
C ILE A 144 9.82 -2.17 -36.81
N PRO A 145 9.54 -1.05 -36.11
CA PRO A 145 10.19 0.23 -36.37
C PRO A 145 11.73 0.12 -36.34
N GLU A 146 12.39 0.80 -37.27
CA GLU A 146 13.87 0.83 -37.42
C GLU A 146 14.62 1.10 -36.09
N GLU A 147 14.04 1.93 -35.22
CA GLU A 147 14.58 2.27 -33.90
C GLU A 147 14.70 1.06 -32.96
N LEU A 148 13.76 0.11 -33.04
CA LEU A 148 13.78 -1.13 -32.26
C LEU A 148 14.62 -2.24 -32.92
N LYS A 149 14.97 -2.11 -34.20
CA LYS A 149 15.89 -3.04 -34.88
C LYS A 149 17.34 -2.81 -34.44
N LYS A 150 17.76 -1.54 -34.32
CA LYS A 150 19.13 -1.18 -33.89
C LYS A 150 19.49 -1.70 -32.50
N SER A 151 18.53 -1.77 -31.57
CA SER A 151 18.78 -2.26 -30.21
C SER A 151 19.06 -3.77 -30.14
N LYS A 152 18.56 -4.57 -31.09
CA LYS A 152 18.88 -6.00 -31.17
C LYS A 152 20.32 -6.27 -31.63
N GLU A 153 20.85 -5.45 -32.53
CA GLU A 153 22.21 -5.61 -33.04
C GLU A 153 23.29 -5.22 -32.03
N LEU A 154 22.99 -4.25 -31.15
CA LEU A 154 23.87 -3.81 -30.07
C LEU A 154 24.03 -4.83 -28.93
N ASN A 155 23.04 -5.71 -28.73
CA ASN A 155 23.05 -6.71 -27.66
C ASN A 155 23.68 -8.06 -28.07
N HIS A 156 24.11 -8.20 -29.33
CA HIS A 156 24.79 -9.39 -29.87
C HIS A 156 26.24 -9.12 -30.30
N ARG A 157 26.85 -8.02 -29.83
CA ARG A 157 28.29 -7.75 -29.97
C ARG A 157 29.00 -7.79 -28.62
#